data_AF-A0A835C471-F1
#
_entry.id   AF-A0A835C471-F1
#
_cell.length_a   1.000
_cell.length_b   1.000
_cell.length_c   1.000
_cell.angle_alpha   90.00
_cell.angle_beta   90.00
_cell.angle_gamma   90.00
#
_symmetry.space_group_name_H-M   'P 1'
#
loop_
_entity.id
_entity.type
_entity.pdbx_description
1 polymer ?
#
loop_
_entity_poly.entity_id
_entity_poly.type
_entity_poly.pdbx_seq_one_letter_code
_entity_poly.pdbx_strand_id
1 'polypeptide(L)'
;MVANDWDLVDPLQNNKIVAHARGLHIQASRGEEQCWHTSFDIVFEEGSGSLEGSTLQVMGPGVVIDGEWSIVGGTGKLTLARGIIYKTTQKEYDNGGEAIADLDIHAFYIPMERLPNRYVRLASFFLYYFAYYAITSIPIYKSFDFFDSNCDHSFYSKKFA
;
A
#
# COMPACT_ATOMS: atom_id res chain seq x y z
N MET A 1 -4.06 20.50 -3.69
CA MET A 1 -3.52 19.13 -3.82
C MET A 1 -2.03 19.25 -3.92
N VAL A 2 -1.31 18.43 -3.17
CA VAL A 2 0.15 18.37 -3.13
C VAL A 2 0.55 16.92 -3.30
N ALA A 3 1.60 16.67 -4.07
CA ALA A 3 2.22 15.35 -4.21
C ALA A 3 3.46 15.28 -3.33
N ASN A 4 3.67 14.12 -2.71
CA ASN A 4 4.79 13.90 -1.80
C ASN A 4 5.47 12.56 -2.07
N ASP A 5 6.77 12.54 -1.76
CA ASP A 5 7.64 11.38 -1.69
C ASP A 5 8.43 11.53 -0.39
N TRP A 6 7.95 10.90 0.69
CA TRP A 6 8.53 11.05 2.03
C TRP A 6 9.38 9.83 2.38
N ASP A 7 10.57 10.07 2.90
CA ASP A 7 11.45 9.02 3.40
C ASP A 7 10.92 8.42 4.71
N LEU A 8 10.82 7.10 4.78
CA LEU A 8 10.61 6.37 6.04
C LEU A 8 11.95 5.81 6.47
N VAL A 9 12.44 6.28 7.62
CA VAL A 9 13.69 5.84 8.22
C VAL A 9 13.44 4.90 9.40
N ASP A 10 14.27 3.87 9.52
CA ASP A 10 14.27 2.96 10.66
C ASP A 10 15.32 3.42 11.69
N PRO A 11 14.90 3.91 12.87
CA PRO A 11 15.83 4.41 13.89
C PRO A 11 16.74 3.30 14.45
N LEU A 12 16.29 2.04 14.43
CA LEU A 12 17.08 0.89 14.89
C LEU A 12 18.15 0.49 13.88
N GLN A 13 18.01 0.89 12.62
CA GLN A 13 18.98 0.63 11.55
C GLN A 13 19.81 1.88 11.21
N ASN A 14 20.21 2.66 12.22
CA ASN A 14 21.02 3.87 12.04
C ASN A 14 20.37 4.88 11.08
N ASN A 15 19.05 5.08 11.21
CA ASN A 15 18.25 5.96 10.35
C ASN A 15 18.33 5.62 8.85
N LYS A 16 18.53 4.34 8.52
CA LYS A 16 18.47 3.87 7.14
C LYS A 16 17.07 4.09 6.58
N ILE A 17 16.98 4.60 5.36
CA ILE A 17 15.72 4.65 4.61
C ILE A 17 15.28 3.21 4.29
N VAL A 18 14.10 2.83 4.77
CA VAL A 18 13.51 1.50 4.58
C VAL A 18 12.32 1.50 3.64
N ALA A 19 11.69 2.65 3.42
CA ALA A 19 10.58 2.79 2.50
C ALA A 19 10.37 4.25 2.07
N HIS A 20 9.54 4.46 1.05
CA HIS A 20 9.05 5.77 0.63
C HIS A 20 7.53 5.83 0.71
N ALA A 21 6.99 6.87 1.34
CA ALA A 21 5.56 7.17 1.31
C ALA A 21 5.25 8.13 0.15
N ARG A 22 4.70 7.56 -0.92
CA ARG A 22 4.44 8.25 -2.19
C ARG A 22 2.97 8.42 -2.43
N GLY A 23 2.52 9.66 -2.59
CA GLY A 23 1.12 9.90 -2.88
C GLY A 23 0.74 11.35 -2.89
N LEU A 24 -0.51 11.60 -2.52
CA LEU A 24 -1.17 12.88 -2.64
C LEU A 24 -1.91 13.22 -1.35
N HIS A 25 -1.91 14.50 -1.01
CA HIS A 25 -2.84 15.06 -0.05
C HIS A 25 -3.59 16.26 -0.62
N ILE A 26 -4.88 16.36 -0.27
CA ILE A 26 -5.80 17.40 -0.74
C ILE A 26 -6.49 18.07 0.45
N GLN A 27 -6.56 19.41 0.42
CA GLN A 27 -7.34 20.17 1.38
C GLN A 27 -8.81 19.78 1.20
N ALA A 28 -9.40 19.17 2.22
CA ALA A 28 -10.71 18.54 2.16
C ALA A 28 -11.76 19.24 3.04
N SER A 29 -11.38 20.25 3.82
CA SER A 29 -12.30 21.11 4.58
C SER A 29 -12.57 22.45 3.91
N ARG A 30 -13.70 23.06 4.29
CA ARG A 30 -14.04 24.46 4.03
C ARG A 30 -13.89 25.23 5.36
N GLY A 31 -13.18 26.36 5.36
CA GLY A 31 -13.02 27.20 6.56
C GLY A 31 -11.57 27.28 7.06
N GLU A 32 -11.39 27.72 8.31
CA GLU A 32 -10.07 27.90 8.95
C GLU A 32 -9.43 26.59 9.42
N GLU A 33 -10.22 25.51 9.53
CA GLU A 33 -9.71 24.18 9.87
C GLU A 33 -8.91 23.60 8.70
N GLN A 34 -7.61 23.33 8.90
CA GLN A 34 -6.77 22.67 7.90
C GLN A 34 -6.95 21.15 7.94
N CYS A 35 -8.08 20.63 7.46
CA CYS A 35 -8.28 19.19 7.31
C CYS A 35 -7.85 18.75 5.92
N TRP A 36 -6.68 18.14 5.85
CA TRP A 36 -6.21 17.46 4.66
C TRP A 36 -6.76 16.03 4.61
N HIS A 37 -6.89 15.48 3.42
CA HIS A 37 -7.08 14.06 3.19
C HIS A 37 -5.87 13.54 2.44
N THR A 38 -5.31 12.41 2.87
CA THR A 38 -4.11 11.81 2.29
C THR A 38 -4.42 10.42 1.75
N SER A 39 -3.82 10.11 0.60
CA SER A 39 -3.82 8.79 -0.01
C SER A 39 -2.44 8.55 -0.60
N PHE A 40 -1.76 7.53 -0.12
CA PHE A 40 -0.39 7.23 -0.53
C PHE A 40 -0.05 5.76 -0.37
N ASP A 41 0.98 5.33 -1.08
CA ASP A 41 1.56 4.01 -0.97
C ASP A 41 2.89 4.10 -0.21
N ILE A 42 3.07 3.24 0.80
CA ILE A 42 4.38 2.99 1.41
C ILE A 42 5.06 1.89 0.60
N VAL A 43 6.17 2.22 -0.05
CA VAL A 43 6.94 1.32 -0.92
C VAL A 43 8.24 0.95 -0.23
N PHE A 44 8.38 -0.32 0.15
CA PHE A 44 9.57 -0.81 0.85
C PHE A 44 10.75 -1.02 -0.11
N GLU A 45 11.88 -0.39 0.20
CA GLU A 45 13.07 -0.33 -0.66
C GLU A 45 13.96 -1.57 -0.59
N GLU A 46 14.95 -1.63 -1.48
CA GLU A 46 16.01 -2.64 -1.45
C GLU A 46 16.77 -2.60 -0.11
N GLY A 47 16.91 -3.77 0.51
CA GLY A 47 17.54 -3.87 1.81
C GLY A 47 16.64 -3.44 2.99
N SER A 48 15.33 -3.27 2.79
CA SER A 48 14.32 -3.25 3.86
C SER A 48 14.04 -4.64 4.45
N GLY A 49 14.85 -5.63 4.07
CA GLY A 49 14.82 -6.98 4.59
C GLY A 49 13.65 -7.77 4.02
N SER A 50 12.83 -8.34 4.90
CA SER A 50 11.76 -9.24 4.46
C SER A 50 10.67 -8.53 3.67
N LEU A 51 10.54 -7.20 3.72
CA LEU A 51 9.46 -6.47 3.07
C LEU A 51 9.83 -5.86 1.72
N GLU A 52 11.07 -6.03 1.27
CA GLU A 52 11.57 -5.47 0.02
C GLU A 52 10.62 -5.72 -1.17
N GLY A 53 10.32 -4.64 -1.90
CA GLY A 53 9.41 -4.65 -3.05
C GLY A 53 7.93 -4.85 -2.72
N SER A 54 7.57 -4.97 -1.44
CA SER A 54 6.18 -4.98 -0.99
C SER A 54 5.67 -3.55 -0.81
N THR A 55 4.35 -3.38 -0.80
CA THR A 55 3.73 -2.07 -0.57
C THR A 55 2.59 -2.16 0.42
N LEU A 56 2.36 -1.08 1.16
CA LEU A 56 1.11 -0.82 1.89
C LEU A 56 0.39 0.33 1.22
N GLN A 57 -0.92 0.20 1.06
CA GLN A 57 -1.77 1.25 0.52
C GLN A 57 -2.49 1.89 1.70
N VAL A 58 -2.35 3.20 1.84
CA VAL A 58 -2.73 3.94 3.05
C VAL A 58 -3.62 5.11 2.69
N MET A 59 -4.66 5.31 3.49
CA MET A 59 -5.58 6.43 3.33
C MET A 59 -6.03 6.94 4.69
N GLY A 60 -6.22 8.25 4.81
CA GLY A 60 -6.83 8.84 6.01
C GLY A 60 -6.78 10.35 6.04
N PRO A 61 -7.20 10.96 7.15
CA PRO A 61 -7.05 12.39 7.34
C PRO A 61 -5.58 12.77 7.48
N GLY A 62 -5.14 13.79 6.76
CA GLY A 62 -3.86 14.47 6.96
C GLY A 62 -3.93 15.37 8.19
N VAL A 63 -4.22 14.81 9.36
CA VAL A 63 -4.25 15.56 10.62
C VAL A 63 -2.85 16.11 10.87
N VAL A 64 -2.74 17.40 11.17
CA VAL A 64 -1.46 18.14 11.21
C VAL A 64 -0.55 17.69 12.37
N ILE A 65 -1.11 17.07 13.42
CA ILE A 65 -0.38 16.78 14.67
C ILE A 65 -0.39 15.27 14.92
N ASP A 66 -1.46 14.71 15.47
CA ASP A 66 -1.57 13.27 15.76
C ASP A 66 -2.79 12.68 15.07
N GLY A 67 -2.74 11.41 14.71
CA GLY A 67 -3.90 10.76 14.10
C GLY A 67 -3.66 9.35 13.61
N GLU A 68 -4.67 8.85 12.92
CA GLU A 68 -4.73 7.48 12.44
C GLU A 68 -4.88 7.46 10.92
N TRP A 69 -4.12 6.58 10.28
CA TRP A 69 -4.32 6.22 8.88
C TRP A 69 -4.75 4.77 8.77
N SER A 70 -5.69 4.50 7.86
CA SER A 70 -6.13 3.15 7.55
C SER A 70 -5.21 2.53 6.50
N ILE A 71 -4.75 1.31 6.78
CA ILE A 71 -4.17 0.44 5.76
C ILE A 71 -5.34 -0.22 5.05
N VAL A 72 -5.55 0.17 3.79
CA VAL A 72 -6.67 -0.29 2.97
C VAL A 72 -6.29 -1.45 2.05
N GLY A 73 -4.99 -1.70 1.89
CA GLY A 73 -4.48 -2.75 1.03
C GLY A 73 -2.97 -2.90 1.14
N GLY A 74 -2.44 -3.82 0.34
CA GLY A 74 -1.01 -4.02 0.20
C GLY A 74 -0.69 -5.03 -0.89
N THR A 75 0.58 -5.07 -1.30
CA THR A 75 1.07 -5.95 -2.36
C THR A 75 2.34 -6.68 -1.94
N GLY A 76 2.78 -7.63 -2.76
CA GLY A 76 3.96 -8.44 -2.47
C GLY A 76 3.72 -9.34 -1.27
N LYS A 77 4.59 -9.29 -0.28
CA LYS A 77 4.42 -10.07 0.96
C LYS A 77 3.29 -9.53 1.84
N LEU A 78 2.91 -8.27 1.66
CA LEU A 78 1.83 -7.60 2.38
C LEU A 78 0.51 -7.68 1.61
N THR A 79 0.30 -8.74 0.83
CA THR A 79 -0.92 -8.88 0.04
C THR A 79 -2.14 -8.98 0.95
N LEU A 80 -3.23 -8.30 0.57
CA LEU A 80 -4.47 -8.19 1.34
C LEU A 80 -4.26 -7.57 2.73
N ALA A 81 -3.24 -6.71 2.88
CA ALA A 81 -3.00 -6.02 4.13
C ALA A 81 -4.18 -5.12 4.52
N ARG A 82 -4.53 -5.15 5.81
CA ARG A 82 -5.50 -4.24 6.45
C ARG A 82 -5.03 -3.92 7.86
N GLY A 83 -5.39 -2.76 8.35
CA GLY A 83 -4.96 -2.34 9.68
C GLY A 83 -4.92 -0.84 9.85
N ILE A 84 -4.07 -0.39 10.76
CA ILE A 84 -4.02 0.99 11.21
C ILE A 84 -2.58 1.44 11.41
N ILE A 85 -2.32 2.70 11.12
CA ILE A 85 -1.06 3.38 11.40
C ILE A 85 -1.38 4.51 12.37
N TYR A 86 -0.75 4.48 13.54
CA TYR A 86 -0.79 5.61 14.48
C TYR A 86 0.36 6.55 14.16
N LYS A 87 0.05 7.83 14.02
CA LYS A 87 1.02 8.89 13.74
C LYS A 87 1.12 9.83 14.93
N THR A 88 2.34 10.07 15.39
CA THR A 88 2.65 11.05 16.44
C THR A 88 3.67 12.05 15.93
N THR A 89 3.36 13.35 15.93
CA THR A 89 4.32 14.36 15.45
C THR A 89 5.33 14.70 16.54
N GLN A 90 6.62 14.55 16.24
CA GLN A 90 7.71 14.82 17.18
C GLN A 90 8.14 16.29 17.19
N LYS A 91 8.17 16.94 16.01
CA LYS A 91 8.57 18.35 15.86
C LYS A 91 7.79 19.02 14.74
N GLU A 92 7.07 20.07 15.08
CA GLU A 92 6.53 21.02 14.11
C GLU A 92 7.60 22.11 13.90
N TYR A 93 8.15 22.22 12.70
CA TYR A 93 9.02 23.35 12.37
C TYR A 93 8.15 24.54 11.99
N ASP A 94 8.18 25.59 12.81
CA ASP A 94 7.59 26.89 12.44
C ASP A 94 8.16 27.36 11.09
N ASN A 95 7.30 27.89 10.23
CA ASN A 95 7.56 28.37 8.86
C ASN A 95 7.63 27.31 7.74
N GLY A 96 6.73 26.33 7.74
CA GLY A 96 6.54 25.45 6.58
C GLY A 96 7.68 24.45 6.37
N GLY A 97 8.40 24.12 7.44
CA GLY A 97 9.43 23.09 7.44
C GLY A 97 8.86 21.67 7.53
N GLU A 98 9.72 20.71 7.17
CA GLU A 98 9.45 19.27 7.13
C GLU A 98 9.14 18.73 8.54
N ALA A 99 7.89 18.38 8.81
CA ALA A 99 7.49 17.78 10.08
C ALA A 99 7.94 16.32 10.12
N ILE A 100 8.65 15.94 11.19
CA ILE A 100 9.00 14.54 11.45
C ILE A 100 7.89 13.93 12.29
N ALA A 101 7.31 12.84 11.79
CA ALA A 101 6.28 12.08 12.48
C ALA A 101 6.71 10.64 12.69
N ASP A 102 6.52 10.14 13.91
CA ASP A 102 6.71 8.74 14.24
C ASP A 102 5.48 7.95 13.81
N LEU A 103 5.72 6.77 13.22
CA LEU A 103 4.69 5.88 12.71
C LEU A 103 4.75 4.54 13.45
N ASP A 104 3.65 4.18 14.10
CA ASP A 104 3.43 2.84 14.64
C ASP A 104 2.45 2.09 13.72
N ILE A 105 2.99 1.13 12.96
CA ILE A 105 2.28 0.46 11.86
C ILE A 105 1.80 -0.92 12.30
N HIS A 106 0.48 -1.10 12.35
CA HIS A 106 -0.16 -2.37 12.70
C HIS A 106 -0.92 -2.93 11.49
N ALA A 107 -0.40 -3.99 10.89
CA ALA A 107 -0.98 -4.61 9.70
C ALA A 107 -1.27 -6.10 9.90
N PHE A 108 -2.47 -6.53 9.52
CA PHE A 108 -2.80 -7.93 9.27
C PHE A 108 -2.74 -8.18 7.76
N TYR A 109 -1.99 -9.17 7.33
CA TYR A 109 -1.85 -9.50 5.92
C TYR A 109 -1.83 -11.02 5.72
N ILE A 110 -2.07 -11.45 4.48
CA ILE A 110 -1.99 -12.85 4.09
C ILE A 110 -0.74 -13.01 3.22
N PRO A 111 0.31 -13.71 3.70
CA PRO A 111 1.46 -14.01 2.87
C PRO A 111 1.00 -14.80 1.65
N MET A 112 1.25 -14.27 0.46
CA MET A 112 1.01 -15.00 -0.79
C MET A 112 2.33 -15.31 -1.45
N GLU A 113 2.66 -16.60 -1.55
CA GLU A 113 3.76 -17.04 -2.39
C GLU A 113 3.35 -16.87 -3.86
N ARG A 114 3.98 -15.92 -4.55
CA ARG A 114 3.85 -15.85 -6.00
C ARG A 114 4.63 -17.02 -6.58
N LEU A 115 3.90 -18.04 -7.02
CA LEU A 115 4.50 -19.11 -7.82
C LEU A 115 5.19 -18.48 -9.04
N PRO A 116 6.51 -18.65 -9.20
CA PRO A 116 7.18 -18.18 -10.41
C PRO A 116 6.56 -18.95 -11.59
N ASN A 117 6.10 -18.22 -12.62
CA ASN A 117 5.53 -18.73 -13.88
C ASN A 117 4.02 -19.06 -13.95
N ARG A 118 3.14 -18.21 -13.38
CA ARG A 118 1.76 -18.08 -13.89
C ARG A 118 1.45 -16.65 -14.32
N TYR A 119 2.24 -16.11 -15.25
CA TYR A 119 1.84 -14.90 -15.97
C TYR A 119 0.76 -15.25 -16.98
N VAL A 120 -0.47 -14.78 -16.76
CA VAL A 120 -1.43 -14.63 -17.85
C VAL A 120 -1.01 -13.37 -18.59
N ARG A 121 -0.44 -13.52 -19.78
CA ARG A 121 -0.15 -12.39 -20.66
C ARG A 121 -1.47 -11.74 -21.07
N LEU A 122 -1.73 -10.53 -20.59
CA LEU A 122 -2.69 -9.65 -21.23
C LEU A 122 -2.06 -9.20 -22.54
N ALA A 123 -2.38 -9.90 -23.64
CA ALA A 123 -2.16 -9.34 -24.96
C ALA A 123 -3.02 -8.08 -25.04
N SER A 124 -2.37 -6.92 -25.00
CA SER A 124 -3.04 -5.64 -25.19
C SER A 124 -3.58 -5.63 -26.62
N PHE A 125 -4.83 -6.03 -26.81
CA PHE A 125 -5.56 -5.80 -28.05
C PHE A 125 -5.89 -4.31 -28.09
N PHE A 126 -4.92 -3.50 -28.53
CA PHE A 126 -5.26 -2.23 -29.14
C PHE A 126 -6.13 -2.59 -30.35
N LEU A 127 -7.45 -2.52 -30.14
CA LEU A 127 -8.46 -2.70 -31.17
C LEU A 127 -8.28 -1.59 -32.19
N TYR A 128 -7.40 -1.82 -33.17
CA TYR A 128 -7.52 -1.13 -34.43
C TYR A 128 -8.68 -1.79 -35.17
N TYR A 129 -9.76 -1.03 -35.25
CA TYR A 129 -10.81 -1.06 -36.26
C TYR A 129 -10.34 -1.75 -37.56
N PHE A 130 -11.19 -2.61 -38.16
CA PHE A 130 -10.97 -3.55 -39.29
C PHE A 130 -10.46 -4.94 -38.83
N ALA A 131 -11.25 -6.02 -38.81
CA ALA A 131 -12.15 -6.47 -39.86
C ALA A 131 -13.43 -7.10 -39.29
N TYR A 132 -14.55 -6.56 -39.76
CA TYR A 132 -15.85 -7.22 -39.79
C TYR A 132 -15.74 -8.50 -40.65
N TYR A 133 -16.39 -9.58 -40.22
CA TYR A 133 -16.57 -10.88 -40.90
C TYR A 133 -15.43 -11.92 -40.85
N ALA A 134 -15.54 -12.86 -39.91
CA ALA A 134 -15.47 -14.32 -40.13
C ALA A 134 -15.53 -15.02 -38.75
N ILE A 135 -16.70 -15.44 -38.28
CA ILE A 135 -17.27 -16.78 -38.47
C ILE A 135 -16.60 -17.86 -37.59
N THR A 136 -17.46 -18.43 -36.75
CA THR A 136 -17.51 -19.79 -36.16
C THR A 136 -16.62 -20.16 -34.96
N SER A 137 -17.34 -20.31 -33.84
CA SER A 137 -17.34 -21.45 -32.92
C SER A 137 -16.09 -21.75 -32.11
N ILE A 138 -16.15 -21.47 -30.80
CA ILE A 138 -15.74 -22.46 -29.77
C ILE A 138 -16.75 -22.39 -28.60
N PRO A 139 -17.36 -23.52 -28.18
CA PRO A 139 -18.33 -23.56 -27.10
C PRO A 139 -17.72 -24.04 -25.75
N ILE A 140 -18.39 -23.62 -24.66
CA ILE A 140 -18.70 -24.36 -23.42
C ILE A 140 -17.64 -24.50 -22.29
N TYR A 141 -17.96 -23.82 -21.16
CA TYR A 141 -17.96 -24.21 -19.71
C TYR A 141 -16.67 -24.82 -19.08
N LYS A 142 -16.36 -24.73 -17.78
CA LYS A 142 -17.19 -24.83 -16.57
C LYS A 142 -16.36 -24.49 -15.31
N SER A 143 -17.04 -24.08 -14.25
CA SER A 143 -16.61 -23.97 -12.85
C SER A 143 -15.92 -25.23 -12.28
N PHE A 144 -14.97 -25.06 -11.37
CA PHE A 144 -14.61 -26.10 -10.39
C PHE A 144 -14.07 -25.47 -9.09
N ASP A 145 -14.81 -25.67 -8.00
CA ASP A 145 -14.40 -25.44 -6.61
C ASP A 145 -13.55 -26.62 -6.10
N PHE A 146 -12.60 -26.37 -5.20
CA PHE A 146 -12.22 -27.36 -4.18
C PHE A 146 -11.72 -26.67 -2.91
N PHE A 147 -12.37 -27.01 -1.79
CA PHE A 147 -11.96 -26.72 -0.42
C PHE A 147 -10.61 -27.38 -0.10
N ASP A 148 -9.72 -26.67 0.59
CA ASP A 148 -8.90 -27.33 1.60
C ASP A 148 -8.84 -26.45 2.85
N SER A 149 -9.48 -26.94 3.90
CA SER A 149 -9.52 -26.37 5.23
C SER A 149 -8.29 -26.83 5.99
N ASN A 150 -7.23 -26.03 6.00
CA ASN A 150 -6.17 -26.13 7.00
C ASN A 150 -5.79 -24.72 7.43
N CYS A 151 -6.57 -24.19 8.36
CA CYS A 151 -6.26 -22.97 9.09
C CYS A 151 -5.17 -23.27 10.11
N ASP A 152 -3.90 -23.19 9.71
CA ASP A 152 -2.80 -22.98 10.66
C ASP A 152 -2.60 -21.47 10.83
N HIS A 153 -3.25 -20.92 11.85
CA HIS A 153 -3.07 -19.54 12.29
C HIS A 153 -1.70 -19.40 12.97
N SER A 154 -0.65 -19.12 12.19
CA SER A 154 0.60 -18.58 12.73
C SER A 154 0.55 -17.06 12.71
N PHE A 155 0.33 -16.47 13.88
CA PHE A 155 0.33 -15.03 14.13
C PHE A 155 1.76 -14.50 14.07
N TYR A 156 2.05 -13.61 13.12
CA TYR A 156 3.28 -12.81 13.14
C TYR A 156 2.93 -11.34 13.39
N SER A 157 2.98 -10.95 14.67
CA SER A 157 3.04 -9.55 15.09
C SER A 157 4.51 -9.14 15.09
N LYS A 158 4.93 -8.35 14.09
CA LYS A 158 6.23 -7.67 14.14
C LYS A 158 6.01 -6.23 14.57
N LYS A 159 6.42 -5.90 15.80
CA LYS A 159 6.54 -4.51 16.24
C LYS A 159 7.71 -3.89 15.51
N PHE A 160 7.45 -2.80 14.79
CA PHE A 160 8.49 -1.87 14.38
C PHE A 160 8.52 -0.82 15.49
N ALA A 161 9.66 -0.74 16.18
CA ALA A 161 9.94 0.19 17.27
C ALA A 161 11.06 1.12 16.84
#